data_AF-A0A834NJ02-F1
#
_entry.id   AF-A0A834NJ02-F1
#
_cell.length_a   1.000
_cell.length_b   1.000
_cell.length_c   1.000
_cell.angle_alpha   90.00
_cell.angle_beta   90.00
_cell.angle_gamma   90.00
#
_symmetry.space_group_name_H-M   'P 1'
#
loop_
_entity.id
_entity.type
_entity.pdbx_description
1 polymer ?
#
loop_
_entity_poly.entity_id
_entity_poly.type
_entity_poly.pdbx_seq_one_letter_code
_entity_poly.pdbx_strand_id
1 'polypeptide(L)'
;MSRNVPLECAVNSNGCHHFTINNSIFSSFFMLIKTDEKGFYLFYFSLLKRESNTMSSLTLQKVQLHADVYMVCLHHALSTEHFEVMGLLIGNCVKGIANISAIMILYRLDKQKDRVEISPEQLLKAAGEADRLTIELKHPMRVLGWYHSHPHITVFPSHVDIGTQATYQTMDSGFVGLIFSVFSEAKDSKEQEISLICFQSHDGISVEVPLEIVCTPELSDICLKTMTDIPKILVQEEEDTAEACRDHPDIFATIHNNAVKTRALLHITDIITRPLVLTFETRIALNKLRAAHLRKQMLELQQLCKG
;
A
#
# COMPACT_ATOMS: atom_id res chain seq x y z
N MET A 1 -39.09 3.11 -47.08
CA MET A 1 -38.04 2.68 -48.03
C MET A 1 -36.81 2.38 -47.19
N SER A 2 -36.67 1.13 -46.72
CA SER A 2 -35.91 0.04 -47.41
C SER A 2 -34.40 0.36 -47.41
N ARG A 3 -33.48 -0.41 -46.86
CA ARG A 3 -33.46 -1.86 -46.57
C ARG A 3 -32.47 -2.14 -45.44
N ASN A 4 -32.82 -3.07 -44.57
CA ASN A 4 -31.89 -3.90 -43.80
C ASN A 4 -32.27 -5.36 -44.07
N VAL A 5 -31.36 -6.30 -43.73
CA VAL A 5 -31.45 -7.79 -43.69
C VAL A 5 -30.54 -8.46 -44.75
N PRO A 6 -29.87 -9.62 -44.51
CA PRO A 6 -29.47 -10.33 -43.26
C PRO A 6 -27.97 -10.81 -43.27
N LEU A 7 -27.38 -11.34 -42.18
CA LEU A 7 -27.21 -12.78 -41.79
C LEU A 7 -26.13 -12.77 -40.68
N GLU A 8 -26.06 -13.59 -39.64
CA GLU A 8 -26.60 -14.92 -39.39
C GLU A 8 -26.51 -15.23 -37.88
N CYS A 9 -27.51 -15.94 -37.34
CA CYS A 9 -27.43 -16.60 -36.04
C CYS A 9 -26.65 -17.91 -36.18
N ALA A 10 -25.73 -18.18 -35.26
CA ALA A 10 -25.37 -19.54 -34.90
C ALA A 10 -25.47 -19.68 -33.37
N VAL A 11 -26.58 -20.29 -32.94
CA VAL A 11 -26.75 -20.87 -31.60
C VAL A 11 -26.59 -22.37 -31.76
N ASN A 12 -25.68 -22.97 -30.99
CA ASN A 12 -25.83 -24.25 -30.29
C ASN A 12 -24.48 -24.59 -29.61
N SER A 13 -24.42 -25.26 -28.46
CA SER A 13 -25.38 -26.14 -27.80
C SER A 13 -25.00 -26.35 -26.33
N ASN A 14 -26.03 -26.41 -25.48
CA ASN A 14 -26.15 -27.11 -24.19
C ASN A 14 -26.04 -26.29 -22.90
N GLY A 15 -27.20 -26.00 -22.31
CA GLY A 15 -27.37 -25.95 -20.85
C GLY A 15 -28.03 -24.67 -20.34
N CYS A 16 -29.34 -24.55 -20.51
CA CYS A 16 -30.16 -23.52 -19.88
C CYS A 16 -29.94 -23.49 -18.34
N HIS A 17 -29.90 -22.31 -17.73
CA HIS A 17 -30.93 -21.87 -16.77
C HIS A 17 -30.73 -20.39 -16.42
N HIS A 18 -31.64 -19.57 -16.93
CA HIS A 18 -31.96 -18.26 -16.36
C HIS A 18 -32.47 -18.47 -14.93
N PHE A 19 -31.85 -17.81 -13.96
CA PHE A 19 -32.50 -17.44 -12.71
C PHE A 19 -32.44 -15.92 -12.57
N THR A 20 -33.59 -15.30 -12.77
CA THR A 20 -33.87 -13.94 -12.34
C THR A 20 -34.59 -14.05 -11.00
N ILE A 21 -33.95 -13.68 -9.90
CA ILE A 21 -34.65 -13.27 -8.67
C ILE A 21 -33.98 -12.03 -8.07
N ASN A 22 -34.87 -11.10 -7.77
CA ASN A 22 -34.72 -9.73 -7.31
C ASN A 22 -34.19 -9.57 -5.87
N ASN A 23 -33.63 -8.37 -5.68
CA ASN A 23 -33.62 -7.52 -4.48
C ASN A 23 -32.50 -7.65 -3.43
N SER A 24 -31.67 -6.58 -3.46
CA SER A 24 -30.97 -5.84 -2.40
C SER A 24 -30.06 -6.65 -1.47
N ILE A 25 -28.76 -6.34 -1.33
CA ILE A 25 -28.19 -5.01 -1.10
C ILE A 25 -26.83 -4.93 -1.81
N PHE A 26 -26.72 -4.09 -2.84
CA PHE A 26 -25.43 -3.64 -3.37
C PHE A 26 -24.95 -2.49 -2.48
N SER A 27 -23.76 -2.60 -1.89
CA SER A 27 -23.01 -1.41 -1.49
C SER A 27 -21.92 -1.20 -2.51
N SER A 28 -22.22 -0.41 -3.53
CA SER A 28 -21.24 0.05 -4.51
C SER A 28 -20.48 1.24 -3.92
N PHE A 29 -19.16 1.16 -3.85
CA PHE A 29 -18.31 2.29 -3.52
C PHE A 29 -17.79 2.93 -4.82
N PHE A 30 -18.02 4.22 -5.01
CA PHE A 30 -17.42 5.01 -6.09
C PHE A 30 -16.36 5.93 -5.50
N MET A 31 -15.11 5.82 -5.96
CA MET A 31 -14.08 6.82 -5.71
C MET A 31 -13.95 7.70 -6.96
N LEU A 32 -14.38 8.97 -6.86
CA LEU A 32 -14.24 9.97 -7.91
C LEU A 32 -13.00 10.82 -7.60
N ILE A 33 -11.91 10.61 -8.34
CA ILE A 33 -10.76 11.53 -8.34
C ILE A 33 -10.87 12.40 -9.59
N LYS A 34 -10.95 13.72 -9.37
CA LYS A 34 -10.96 14.73 -10.44
C LYS A 34 -9.51 15.04 -10.80
N THR A 35 -9.15 14.88 -12.06
CA THR A 35 -7.97 15.51 -12.67
C THR A 35 -8.38 16.26 -13.92
N ASP A 36 -7.64 17.32 -14.23
CA ASP A 36 -8.09 18.38 -15.13
C ASP A 36 -8.35 17.90 -16.57
N GLU A 37 -9.50 18.36 -17.08
CA GLU A 37 -9.92 18.46 -18.48
C GLU A 37 -9.56 17.30 -19.42
N LYS A 38 -10.19 16.13 -19.22
CA LYS A 38 -10.97 15.35 -20.20
C LYS A 38 -11.00 13.85 -19.82
N GLY A 39 -12.14 13.41 -19.26
CA GLY A 39 -12.51 11.99 -19.18
C GLY A 39 -12.50 11.39 -17.77
N PHE A 40 -13.54 10.60 -17.45
CA PHE A 40 -13.65 9.80 -16.24
C PHE A 40 -13.27 8.35 -16.57
N TYR A 41 -12.37 7.73 -15.80
CA TYR A 41 -12.17 6.27 -15.86
C TYR A 41 -12.94 5.60 -14.72
N LEU A 42 -13.68 4.54 -15.05
CA LEU A 42 -14.49 3.75 -14.14
C LEU A 42 -13.76 2.45 -13.82
N PHE A 43 -13.25 2.29 -12.59
CA PHE A 43 -12.69 1.02 -12.14
C PHE A 43 -13.79 0.16 -11.50
N TYR A 44 -13.91 -1.09 -11.94
CA TYR A 44 -14.88 -2.06 -11.45
C TYR A 44 -14.16 -3.09 -10.58
N PHE A 45 -14.52 -3.19 -9.29
CA PHE A 45 -14.05 -4.26 -8.41
C PHE A 45 -15.20 -5.24 -8.16
N SER A 46 -15.01 -6.53 -8.49
CA SER A 46 -15.96 -7.59 -8.14
C SER A 46 -15.49 -8.36 -6.89
N LEU A 47 -16.22 -8.23 -5.78
CA LEU A 47 -16.06 -9.11 -4.62
C LEU A 47 -16.94 -10.36 -4.78
N LEU A 48 -16.34 -11.54 -4.75
CA LEU A 48 -17.04 -12.81 -4.55
C LEU A 48 -16.91 -13.23 -3.07
N LYS A 49 -18.01 -13.14 -2.31
CA LYS A 49 -18.08 -13.60 -0.92
C LYS A 49 -18.58 -15.05 -0.90
N ARG A 50 -17.80 -15.99 -0.37
CA ARG A 50 -18.27 -17.35 -0.03
C ARG A 50 -18.27 -17.50 1.48
N GLU A 51 -19.43 -17.75 2.07
CA GLU A 51 -19.56 -17.99 3.52
C GLU A 51 -19.40 -19.48 3.83
N SER A 52 -18.58 -19.80 4.84
CA SER A 52 -18.60 -21.08 5.53
C SER A 52 -18.43 -20.85 7.03
N ASN A 53 -19.46 -21.20 7.81
CA ASN A 53 -19.46 -21.25 9.26
C ASN A 53 -18.72 -22.50 9.76
N THR A 54 -17.79 -22.35 10.72
CA THR A 54 -17.59 -23.26 11.88
C THR A 54 -16.61 -22.66 12.90
N MET A 55 -16.73 -23.07 14.16
CA MET A 55 -16.30 -22.41 15.40
C MET A 55 -14.81 -22.61 15.78
N SER A 56 -14.16 -21.50 16.16
CA SER A 56 -12.94 -21.28 16.99
C SER A 56 -11.64 -22.05 16.72
N SER A 57 -10.69 -21.38 16.05
CA SER A 57 -9.23 -21.46 16.27
C SER A 57 -8.59 -20.14 15.80
N LEU A 58 -7.39 -19.79 16.26
CA LEU A 58 -6.63 -18.54 16.03
C LEU A 58 -6.26 -18.24 14.55
N THR A 59 -6.93 -18.85 13.58
CA THR A 59 -6.72 -18.61 12.16
C THR A 59 -7.16 -17.21 11.76
N LEU A 60 -6.25 -16.51 11.08
CA LEU A 60 -6.52 -15.21 10.47
C LEU A 60 -7.58 -15.36 9.37
N GLN A 61 -8.62 -14.55 9.44
CA GLN A 61 -9.77 -14.57 8.53
C GLN A 61 -9.74 -13.41 7.53
N LYS A 62 -9.24 -12.26 7.97
CA LYS A 62 -9.26 -11.01 7.19
C LYS A 62 -8.20 -10.04 7.68
N VAL A 63 -7.69 -9.24 6.76
CA VAL A 63 -6.85 -8.08 7.05
C VAL A 63 -7.64 -6.81 6.76
N GLN A 64 -7.63 -5.90 7.72
CA GLN A 64 -8.12 -4.54 7.59
C GLN A 64 -6.92 -3.60 7.58
N LEU A 65 -6.66 -2.99 6.43
CA LEU A 65 -5.59 -2.03 6.26
C LEU A 65 -6.17 -0.62 6.29
N HIS A 66 -5.76 0.19 7.25
CA HIS A 66 -6.18 1.58 7.26
C HIS A 66 -5.71 2.31 5.98
N ALA A 67 -6.56 3.18 5.42
CA ALA A 67 -6.29 3.91 4.18
C ALA A 67 -5.07 4.83 4.26
N ASP A 68 -4.77 5.38 5.45
CA ASP A 68 -3.57 6.18 5.68
C ASP A 68 -2.30 5.31 5.65
N VAL A 69 -2.31 4.12 6.24
CA VAL A 69 -1.22 3.15 6.14
C VAL A 69 -1.02 2.71 4.69
N TYR A 70 -2.09 2.39 3.97
CA TYR A 70 -2.03 2.09 2.54
C TYR A 70 -1.32 3.20 1.75
N MET A 71 -1.66 4.46 2.04
CA MET A 71 -1.02 5.62 1.39
C MET A 71 0.48 5.69 1.70
N VAL A 72 0.91 5.39 2.93
CA VAL A 72 2.34 5.34 3.29
C VAL A 72 3.05 4.21 2.54
N CYS A 73 2.49 3.00 2.53
CA CYS A 73 3.07 1.86 1.83
C CYS A 73 3.24 2.15 0.34
N LEU A 74 2.20 2.70 -0.28
CA LEU A 74 2.21 3.03 -1.70
C LEU A 74 3.20 4.16 -2.01
N HIS A 75 3.26 5.20 -1.17
CA HIS A 75 4.24 6.27 -1.32
C HIS A 75 5.67 5.72 -1.23
N HIS A 76 5.93 4.80 -0.30
CA HIS A 76 7.22 4.14 -0.20
C HIS A 76 7.52 3.27 -1.43
N ALA A 77 6.56 2.46 -1.90
CA ALA A 77 6.71 1.62 -3.08
C ALA A 77 7.00 2.43 -4.35
N LEU A 78 6.42 3.63 -4.47
CA LEU A 78 6.66 4.54 -5.60
C LEU A 78 7.93 5.40 -5.45
N SER A 79 8.69 5.24 -4.36
CA SER A 79 9.92 6.02 -4.15
C SER A 79 11.08 5.60 -5.07
N THR A 80 11.05 4.37 -5.57
CA THR A 80 12.06 3.84 -6.49
C THR A 80 11.47 2.75 -7.37
N GLU A 81 11.85 2.75 -8.65
CA GLU A 81 11.52 1.70 -9.60
C GLU A 81 12.66 0.71 -9.82
N HIS A 82 13.83 0.99 -9.25
CA HIS A 82 15.05 0.19 -9.49
C HIS A 82 15.19 -0.97 -8.51
N PHE A 83 14.56 -0.84 -7.34
CA PHE A 83 14.78 -1.72 -6.20
C PHE A 83 13.48 -1.95 -5.45
N GLU A 84 13.33 -3.14 -4.89
CA GLU A 84 12.25 -3.45 -3.96
C GLU A 84 12.49 -2.71 -2.64
N VAL A 85 11.42 -2.13 -2.11
CA VAL A 85 11.41 -1.51 -0.77
C VAL A 85 10.65 -2.40 0.21
N MET A 86 10.90 -2.25 1.50
CA MET A 86 10.25 -3.08 2.52
C MET A 86 9.91 -2.32 3.80
N GLY A 87 8.98 -2.87 4.57
CA GLY A 87 8.68 -2.41 5.91
C GLY A 87 7.83 -3.39 6.71
N LEU A 88 7.57 -3.02 7.96
CA LEU A 88 6.79 -3.80 8.92
C LEU A 88 5.46 -3.14 9.22
N LEU A 89 4.44 -3.97 9.41
CA LEU A 89 3.06 -3.57 9.63
C LEU A 89 2.72 -3.75 11.11
N ILE A 90 2.20 -2.70 11.73
CA ILE A 90 1.91 -2.66 13.16
C ILE A 90 0.41 -2.43 13.36
N GLY A 91 -0.17 -3.16 14.31
CA GLY A 91 -1.58 -3.02 14.62
C GLY A 91 -2.04 -3.99 15.70
N ASN A 92 -3.32 -4.34 15.68
CA ASN A 92 -3.93 -5.26 16.61
C ASN A 92 -4.65 -6.40 15.88
N CYS A 93 -4.67 -7.59 16.47
CA CYS A 93 -5.43 -8.72 15.95
C CYS A 93 -6.53 -9.12 16.93
N VAL A 94 -7.79 -8.99 16.51
CA VAL A 94 -8.96 -9.30 17.34
C VAL A 94 -9.85 -10.28 16.60
N LYS A 95 -10.11 -11.44 17.21
CA LYS A 95 -11.01 -12.48 16.68
C LYS A 95 -10.69 -12.91 15.23
N GLY A 96 -9.41 -13.01 14.89
CA GLY A 96 -8.96 -13.40 13.54
C GLY A 96 -9.00 -12.27 12.52
N ILE A 97 -9.24 -11.03 12.92
CA ILE A 97 -9.13 -9.86 12.05
C ILE A 97 -7.87 -9.08 12.44
N ALA A 98 -6.90 -9.00 11.53
CA ALA A 98 -5.72 -8.18 11.69
C ALA A 98 -6.03 -6.74 11.25
N ASN A 99 -6.13 -5.83 12.20
CA ASN A 99 -6.29 -4.41 11.94
C ASN A 99 -4.94 -3.70 11.96
N ILE A 100 -4.51 -3.22 10.80
CA ILE A 100 -3.22 -2.58 10.57
C ILE A 100 -3.45 -1.07 10.53
N SER A 101 -2.88 -0.38 11.51
CA SER A 101 -3.08 1.07 11.71
C SER A 101 -1.77 1.87 11.86
N ALA A 102 -0.61 1.20 11.80
CA ALA A 102 0.70 1.81 11.85
C ALA A 102 1.71 1.02 11.00
N ILE A 103 2.82 1.65 10.67
CA ILE A 103 3.84 1.14 9.77
C ILE A 103 5.22 1.64 10.17
N MET A 104 6.21 0.75 10.08
CA MET A 104 7.62 1.08 10.20
C MET A 104 8.32 0.80 8.87
N ILE A 105 8.91 1.84 8.28
CA ILE A 105 9.75 1.71 7.10
C ILE A 105 11.10 1.11 7.51
N LEU A 106 11.58 0.13 6.77
CA LEU A 106 12.88 -0.48 7.00
C LEU A 106 13.90 0.04 5.99
N TYR A 107 15.12 0.22 6.48
CA TYR A 107 16.28 0.51 5.66
C TYR A 107 16.81 -0.78 5.02
N ARG A 108 17.30 -0.70 3.79
CA ARG A 108 17.87 -1.86 3.09
C ARG A 108 19.35 -2.02 3.43
N LEU A 109 19.69 -3.14 4.05
CA LEU A 109 21.07 -3.54 4.28
C LEU A 109 21.71 -4.20 3.05
N ASP A 110 20.92 -4.96 2.29
CA ASP A 110 21.36 -5.65 1.07
C ASP A 110 20.71 -5.00 -0.15
N LYS A 111 21.50 -4.76 -1.21
CA LYS A 111 21.02 -4.21 -2.47
C LYS A 111 20.82 -5.25 -3.58
N GLN A 112 20.96 -6.54 -3.27
CA GLN A 112 20.72 -7.63 -4.21
C GLN A 112 19.27 -7.66 -4.72
N LYS A 113 19.12 -8.11 -5.97
CA LYS A 113 17.83 -8.30 -6.62
C LYS A 113 17.16 -9.54 -6.02
N ASP A 114 15.86 -9.47 -5.76
CA ASP A 114 15.01 -10.57 -5.26
C ASP A 114 15.36 -11.10 -3.85
N ARG A 115 16.04 -10.29 -3.02
CA ARG A 115 16.42 -10.64 -1.64
C ARG A 115 16.00 -9.56 -0.65
N VAL A 116 14.86 -9.81 -0.01
CA VAL A 116 14.34 -8.97 1.08
C VAL A 116 14.44 -9.77 2.38
N GLU A 117 15.45 -9.46 3.20
CA GLU A 117 15.63 -10.04 4.52
C GLU A 117 15.50 -8.95 5.58
N ILE A 118 14.65 -9.20 6.58
CA ILE A 118 14.51 -8.33 7.76
C ILE A 118 15.43 -8.87 8.84
N SER A 119 16.36 -8.05 9.31
CA SER A 119 17.30 -8.49 10.34
C SER A 119 16.59 -8.69 11.69
N PRO A 120 17.08 -9.60 12.57
CA PRO A 120 16.54 -9.74 13.91
C PRO A 120 16.55 -8.42 14.72
N GLU A 121 17.56 -7.58 14.50
CA GLU A 121 17.65 -6.25 15.12
C GLU A 121 16.55 -5.31 14.63
N GLN A 122 16.18 -5.38 13.35
CA GLN A 122 15.06 -4.60 12.79
C GLN A 122 13.72 -5.06 13.37
N LEU A 123 13.50 -6.38 13.50
CA LEU A 123 12.31 -6.92 14.18
C LEU A 123 12.24 -6.48 15.65
N LEU A 124 13.37 -6.48 16.37
CA LEU A 124 13.42 -6.02 17.75
C LEU A 124 13.10 -4.52 17.87
N LYS A 125 13.64 -3.69 16.96
CA LYS A 125 13.30 -2.26 16.90
C LYS A 125 11.81 -2.04 16.64
N ALA A 126 11.22 -2.83 15.73
CA ALA A 126 9.79 -2.75 15.43
C ALA A 126 8.92 -3.19 16.60
N ALA A 127 9.31 -4.24 17.32
CA ALA A 127 8.63 -4.64 18.55
C ALA A 127 8.67 -3.52 19.61
N GLY A 128 9.84 -2.90 19.82
CA GLY A 128 9.96 -1.76 20.74
C GLY A 128 9.12 -0.55 20.34
N GLU A 129 8.99 -0.27 19.04
CA GLU A 129 8.11 0.78 18.55
C GLU A 129 6.63 0.43 18.73
N ALA A 130 6.25 -0.83 18.54
CA ALA A 130 4.88 -1.29 18.82
C ALA A 130 4.54 -1.15 20.32
N ASP A 131 5.47 -1.44 21.23
CA ASP A 131 5.30 -1.22 22.67
C ASP A 131 5.12 0.27 22.98
N ARG A 132 5.94 1.14 22.36
CA ARG A 132 5.82 2.59 22.48
C ARG A 132 4.44 3.09 22.03
N LEU A 133 3.97 2.62 20.87
CA LEU A 133 2.65 2.93 20.31
C LEU A 133 1.52 2.41 21.19
N THR A 134 1.71 1.26 21.85
CA THR A 134 0.73 0.71 22.79
C THR A 134 0.45 1.66 23.95
N ILE A 135 1.51 2.26 24.50
CA ILE A 135 1.41 3.23 25.60
C ILE A 135 0.79 4.53 25.11
N GLU A 136 1.25 5.05 23.97
CA GLU A 136 0.79 6.32 23.40
C GLU A 136 -0.70 6.30 23.02
N LEU A 137 -1.12 5.26 22.30
CA LEU A 137 -2.50 5.12 21.81
C LEU A 137 -3.44 4.49 22.84
N LYS A 138 -2.91 3.98 23.96
CA LYS A 138 -3.65 3.19 24.96
C LYS A 138 -4.42 2.04 24.32
N HIS A 139 -3.85 1.45 23.28
CA HIS A 139 -4.43 0.38 22.49
C HIS A 139 -3.36 -0.69 22.26
N PRO A 140 -3.64 -2.00 22.41
CA PRO A 140 -2.63 -3.04 22.18
C PRO A 140 -2.12 -2.99 20.73
N MET A 141 -0.82 -2.76 20.56
CA MET A 141 -0.15 -2.73 19.26
C MET A 141 0.95 -3.79 19.23
N ARG A 142 1.06 -4.50 18.12
CA ARG A 142 2.11 -5.50 17.85
C ARG A 142 2.46 -5.52 16.37
N VAL A 143 3.61 -6.08 16.03
CA VAL A 143 3.97 -6.35 14.63
C VAL A 143 3.07 -7.48 14.12
N LEU A 144 2.30 -7.22 13.07
CA LEU A 144 1.33 -8.16 12.49
C LEU A 144 1.76 -8.73 11.14
N GLY A 145 2.74 -8.10 10.50
CA GLY A 145 3.12 -8.49 9.16
C GLY A 145 4.24 -7.64 8.60
N TRP A 146 4.50 -7.85 7.33
CA TRP A 146 5.50 -7.15 6.55
C TRP A 146 4.93 -6.80 5.17
N TYR A 147 5.57 -5.85 4.51
CA TYR A 147 5.27 -5.56 3.12
C TYR A 147 6.54 -5.30 2.34
N HIS A 148 6.47 -5.53 1.03
CA HIS A 148 7.47 -5.08 0.08
C HIS A 148 6.87 -4.65 -1.26
N SER A 149 7.69 -4.06 -2.12
CA SER A 149 7.30 -3.66 -3.47
C SER A 149 7.89 -4.56 -4.54
N HIS A 150 7.15 -4.70 -5.63
CA HIS A 150 7.50 -5.40 -6.86
C HIS A 150 7.48 -4.39 -8.02
N PRO A 151 8.59 -3.68 -8.29
CA PRO A 151 8.66 -2.75 -9.41
C PRO A 151 8.80 -3.51 -10.73
N HIS A 152 7.99 -3.15 -11.73
CA HIS A 152 8.03 -3.74 -13.10
C HIS A 152 7.81 -5.26 -13.18
N ILE A 153 7.33 -5.89 -12.10
CA ILE A 153 7.04 -7.33 -12.02
C ILE A 153 5.64 -7.56 -11.43
N THR A 154 5.14 -8.79 -11.50
CA THR A 154 3.78 -9.12 -11.06
C THR A 154 3.62 -9.07 -9.55
N VAL A 155 2.39 -8.81 -9.06
CA VAL A 155 2.04 -8.80 -7.63
C VAL A 155 2.19 -10.15 -6.92
N PHE A 156 2.26 -11.26 -7.66
CA PHE A 156 2.29 -12.59 -7.06
C PHE A 156 3.62 -12.85 -6.33
N PRO A 157 3.57 -13.48 -5.13
CA PRO A 157 4.76 -13.77 -4.35
C PRO A 157 5.66 -14.78 -5.07
N SER A 158 6.96 -14.50 -5.04
CA SER A 158 7.99 -15.42 -5.51
C SER A 158 8.17 -16.61 -4.56
N HIS A 159 8.95 -17.61 -4.97
CA HIS A 159 9.32 -18.71 -4.07
C HIS A 159 10.10 -18.22 -2.83
N VAL A 160 10.89 -17.15 -2.98
CA VAL A 160 11.63 -16.56 -1.86
C VAL A 160 10.64 -15.93 -0.88
N ASP A 161 9.66 -15.17 -1.37
CA ASP A 161 8.63 -14.54 -0.53
C ASP A 161 7.82 -15.58 0.25
N ILE A 162 7.43 -16.68 -0.39
CA ILE A 162 6.69 -17.78 0.25
C ILE A 162 7.53 -18.45 1.37
N GLY A 163 8.83 -18.63 1.13
CA GLY A 163 9.76 -19.19 2.13
C GLY A 163 9.99 -18.23 3.32
N THR A 164 10.18 -16.95 3.04
CA THR A 164 10.31 -15.90 4.06
C THR A 164 9.02 -15.79 4.89
N GLN A 165 7.88 -15.75 4.23
CA GLN A 165 6.56 -15.72 4.88
C GLN A 165 6.31 -16.97 5.75
N ALA A 166 6.67 -18.16 5.28
CA ALA A 166 6.59 -19.39 6.07
C ALA A 166 7.44 -19.30 7.35
N THR A 167 8.64 -18.71 7.25
CA THR A 167 9.53 -18.50 8.38
C THR A 167 8.90 -17.56 9.41
N TYR A 168 8.32 -16.43 8.99
CA TYR A 168 7.62 -15.54 9.92
C TYR A 168 6.39 -16.18 10.58
N GLN A 169 5.68 -17.04 9.85
CA GLN A 169 4.54 -17.79 10.41
C GLN A 169 4.92 -18.83 11.47
N THR A 170 6.19 -19.23 11.56
CA THR A 170 6.68 -20.04 12.69
C THR A 170 6.69 -19.25 14.00
N MET A 171 6.83 -17.92 13.92
CA MET A 171 6.87 -17.03 15.09
C MET A 171 5.47 -16.51 15.46
N ASP A 172 4.67 -16.09 14.46
CA ASP A 172 3.27 -15.72 14.65
C ASP A 172 2.43 -16.32 13.52
N SER A 173 1.56 -17.28 13.84
CA SER A 173 0.67 -17.92 12.85
C SER A 173 -0.26 -16.92 12.15
N GLY A 174 -0.52 -15.76 12.76
CA GLY A 174 -1.31 -14.68 12.19
C GLY A 174 -0.51 -13.67 11.37
N PHE A 175 0.79 -13.89 11.13
CA PHE A 175 1.65 -12.96 10.41
C PHE A 175 1.26 -12.88 8.93
N VAL A 176 1.21 -11.68 8.36
CA VAL A 176 0.78 -11.45 6.96
C VAL A 176 1.87 -10.83 6.09
N GLY A 177 1.89 -11.19 4.81
CA GLY A 177 2.67 -10.51 3.78
C GLY A 177 1.77 -9.66 2.89
N LEU A 178 2.22 -8.44 2.59
CA LEU A 178 1.63 -7.57 1.57
C LEU A 178 2.62 -7.30 0.45
N ILE A 179 2.18 -7.35 -0.81
CA ILE A 179 3.03 -7.02 -1.96
C ILE A 179 2.38 -5.92 -2.78
N PHE A 180 3.14 -4.86 -3.03
CA PHE A 180 2.74 -3.74 -3.88
C PHE A 180 3.44 -3.86 -5.23
N SER A 181 2.71 -4.28 -6.26
CA SER A 181 3.14 -4.26 -7.65
C SER A 181 3.00 -2.84 -8.17
N VAL A 182 4.11 -2.22 -8.57
CA VAL A 182 4.16 -0.82 -9.01
C VAL A 182 4.94 -0.70 -10.32
N PHE A 183 4.73 0.42 -11.03
CA PHE A 183 5.35 0.69 -12.33
C PHE A 183 5.04 -0.39 -13.39
N SER A 184 3.87 -1.04 -13.31
CA SER A 184 3.43 -1.99 -14.33
C SER A 184 2.70 -1.22 -15.44
N GLU A 185 3.20 -1.27 -16.66
CA GLU A 185 2.57 -0.64 -17.83
C GLU A 185 2.16 -1.70 -18.86
N ALA A 186 0.90 -1.69 -19.26
CA ALA A 186 0.41 -2.54 -20.34
C ALA A 186 0.96 -2.06 -21.69
N LYS A 187 1.77 -2.90 -22.35
CA LYS A 187 2.48 -2.57 -23.61
C LYS A 187 1.56 -2.05 -24.72
N ASP A 188 0.31 -2.51 -24.75
CA ASP A 188 -0.64 -2.21 -25.81
C ASP A 188 -1.52 -0.97 -25.52
N SER A 189 -1.88 -0.72 -24.26
CA SER A 189 -2.80 0.37 -23.87
C SER A 189 -2.11 1.59 -23.22
N LYS A 190 -0.83 1.47 -22.81
CA LYS A 190 -0.14 2.45 -21.95
C LYS A 190 -0.84 2.73 -20.62
N GLU A 191 -1.73 1.83 -20.21
CA GLU A 191 -2.38 1.91 -18.91
C GLU A 191 -1.39 1.48 -17.83
N GLN A 192 -1.33 2.25 -16.76
CA GLN A 192 -0.53 1.92 -15.59
C GLN A 192 -1.40 1.16 -14.59
N GLU A 193 -0.87 0.03 -14.12
CA GLU A 193 -1.50 -0.82 -13.12
C GLU A 193 -0.69 -0.79 -11.82
N ILE A 194 -1.39 -0.62 -10.71
CA ILE A 194 -0.86 -0.79 -9.36
C ILE A 194 -1.74 -1.83 -8.68
N SER A 195 -1.13 -2.93 -8.25
CA SER A 195 -1.83 -4.07 -7.68
C SER A 195 -1.30 -4.38 -6.29
N LEU A 196 -2.20 -4.75 -5.39
CA LEU A 196 -1.91 -5.10 -3.99
C LEU A 196 -2.49 -6.47 -3.69
N ILE A 197 -1.66 -7.37 -3.18
CA ILE A 197 -2.10 -8.68 -2.67
C ILE A 197 -1.77 -8.79 -1.18
N CYS A 198 -2.60 -9.53 -0.46
CA CYS A 198 -2.31 -10.00 0.89
C CYS A 198 -2.26 -11.52 0.89
N PHE A 199 -1.21 -12.09 1.49
CA PHE A 199 -1.01 -13.53 1.45
C PHE A 199 -0.40 -14.08 2.74
N GLN A 200 -0.58 -15.39 2.91
CA GLN A 200 0.12 -16.24 3.86
C GLN A 200 0.67 -17.48 3.14
N SER A 201 1.68 -18.10 3.71
CA SER A 201 2.26 -19.36 3.24
C SER A 201 1.61 -20.53 3.98
N HIS A 202 1.05 -21.48 3.24
CA HIS A 202 0.51 -22.74 3.76
C HIS A 202 1.05 -23.89 2.90
N ASP A 203 1.69 -24.87 3.54
CA ASP A 203 2.29 -26.04 2.87
C ASP A 203 3.20 -25.69 1.67
N GLY A 204 3.92 -24.57 1.77
CA GLY A 204 4.83 -24.09 0.72
C GLY A 204 4.13 -23.41 -0.46
N ILE A 205 2.84 -23.07 -0.33
CA ILE A 205 2.03 -22.41 -1.35
C ILE A 205 1.51 -21.08 -0.78
N SER A 206 1.44 -20.06 -1.64
CA SER A 206 0.78 -18.80 -1.30
C SER A 206 -0.74 -18.98 -1.26
N VAL A 207 -1.34 -18.58 -0.15
CA VAL A 207 -2.79 -18.51 0.06
C VAL A 207 -3.17 -17.05 0.25
N GLU A 208 -4.07 -16.56 -0.59
CA GLU A 208 -4.57 -15.19 -0.50
C GLU A 208 -5.43 -15.01 0.76
N VAL A 209 -5.17 -13.92 1.49
CA VAL A 209 -5.94 -13.52 2.66
C VAL A 209 -6.84 -12.35 2.28
N PRO A 210 -8.15 -12.39 2.60
CA PRO A 210 -9.06 -11.30 2.31
C PRO A 210 -8.56 -9.97 2.89
N LEU A 211 -8.36 -8.98 2.03
CA LEU A 211 -7.90 -7.64 2.38
C LEU A 211 -9.02 -6.61 2.17
N GLU A 212 -9.23 -5.75 3.16
CA GLU A 212 -10.11 -4.58 3.07
C GLU A 212 -9.34 -3.32 3.42
N ILE A 213 -9.40 -2.31 2.54
CA ILE A 213 -8.87 -0.98 2.85
C ILE A 213 -9.97 -0.21 3.60
N VAL A 214 -9.72 0.06 4.88
CA VAL A 214 -10.67 0.75 5.76
C VAL A 214 -10.47 2.26 5.62
N CYS A 215 -11.56 2.98 5.30
CA CYS A 215 -11.55 4.43 5.20
C CYS A 215 -11.18 5.06 6.54
N THR A 216 -10.16 5.92 6.53
CA THR A 216 -9.78 6.75 7.68
C THR A 216 -10.22 8.21 7.44
N PRO A 217 -10.76 8.90 8.46
CA PRO A 217 -11.23 10.28 8.31
C PRO A 217 -10.08 11.26 8.10
N GLU A 218 -8.90 10.94 8.61
CA GLU A 218 -7.69 11.75 8.56
C GLU A 218 -6.44 10.89 8.38
N LEU A 219 -5.32 11.54 8.06
CA LEU A 219 -4.01 10.91 8.10
C LEU A 219 -3.52 10.99 9.53
N SER A 220 -3.28 9.84 10.16
CA SER A 220 -2.75 9.81 11.53
C SER A 220 -1.38 10.47 11.63
N ASP A 221 -1.08 11.06 12.80
CA ASP A 221 0.23 11.66 13.07
C ASP A 221 1.37 10.65 12.92
N ILE A 222 1.11 9.38 13.25
CA ILE A 222 2.04 8.26 13.05
C ILE A 222 2.34 8.12 11.56
N CYS A 223 1.32 7.99 10.70
CA CYS A 223 1.52 7.86 9.26
C CYS A 223 2.19 9.09 8.64
N LEU A 224 1.80 10.31 9.06
CA LEU A 224 2.43 11.54 8.59
C LEU A 224 3.93 11.57 8.94
N LYS A 225 4.27 11.22 10.19
CA LYS A 225 5.67 11.14 10.62
C LYS A 225 6.43 10.09 9.81
N THR A 226 5.85 8.91 9.62
CA THR A 226 6.46 7.84 8.81
C THR A 226 6.72 8.29 7.36
N MET A 227 5.80 9.04 6.73
CA MET A 227 6.06 9.63 5.41
C MET A 227 7.28 10.55 5.40
N THR A 228 7.47 11.36 6.46
CA THR A 228 8.65 12.23 6.57
C THR A 228 9.94 11.48 6.89
N ASP A 229 9.85 10.24 7.35
CA ASP A 229 11.02 9.41 7.64
C ASP A 229 11.56 8.73 6.38
N ILE A 230 10.75 8.48 5.35
CA ILE A 230 11.19 7.94 4.05
C ILE A 230 12.39 8.71 3.46
N PRO A 231 12.32 10.04 3.23
CA PRO A 231 13.47 10.76 2.68
C PRO A 231 14.69 10.73 3.60
N LYS A 232 14.50 10.68 4.92
CA LYS A 232 15.61 10.57 5.88
C LYS A 232 16.32 9.22 5.77
N ILE A 233 15.55 8.15 5.62
CA ILE A 233 16.08 6.79 5.44
C ILE A 233 16.87 6.72 4.14
N LEU A 234 16.32 7.23 3.03
CA LEU A 234 17.02 7.24 1.73
C LEU A 234 18.32 8.05 1.78
N VAL A 235 18.32 9.20 2.47
CA VAL A 235 19.54 10.00 2.69
C VAL A 235 20.55 9.21 3.52
N GLN A 236 20.12 8.55 4.59
CA GLN A 236 21.02 7.75 5.42
C GLN A 236 21.65 6.59 4.65
N GLU A 237 20.90 5.90 3.78
CA GLU A 237 21.44 4.84 2.93
C GLU A 237 22.52 5.34 1.96
N GLU A 238 22.36 6.55 1.42
CA GLU A 238 23.34 7.17 0.55
C GLU A 238 24.58 7.65 1.33
N GLU A 239 24.38 8.19 2.53
CA GLU A 239 25.46 8.58 3.45
C GLU A 239 26.31 7.36 3.85
N ASP A 240 25.68 6.25 4.22
CA ASP A 240 26.37 5.00 4.60
C ASP A 240 27.16 4.41 3.42
N THR A 241 26.62 4.52 2.20
CA THR A 241 27.32 4.11 0.97
C THR A 241 28.54 5.00 0.70
N ALA A 242 28.39 6.31 0.88
CA ALA A 242 29.49 7.27 0.71
C ALA A 242 30.59 7.12 1.77
N GLU A 243 30.22 6.70 2.99
CA GLU A 243 31.17 6.51 4.09
C GLU A 243 32.24 5.47 3.78
N ALA A 244 31.84 4.38 3.11
CA ALA A 244 32.76 3.30 2.72
C ALA A 244 33.91 3.77 1.81
N CYS A 245 33.75 4.91 1.14
CA CYS A 245 34.70 5.47 0.18
C CYS A 245 35.22 6.86 0.58
N ARG A 246 35.04 7.28 1.85
CA ARG A 246 35.35 8.64 2.34
C ARG A 246 36.83 8.99 2.21
N ASP A 247 37.72 8.13 2.70
CA ASP A 247 39.15 8.41 2.81
C ASP A 247 39.94 7.81 1.64
N HIS A 248 39.48 8.04 0.40
CA HIS A 248 40.17 7.53 -0.77
C HIS A 248 41.47 8.34 -1.03
N PRO A 249 42.65 7.68 -1.19
CA PRO A 249 43.93 8.39 -1.29
C PRO A 249 44.08 9.20 -2.59
N ASP A 250 43.34 8.84 -3.64
CA ASP A 250 43.28 9.59 -4.90
C ASP A 250 42.31 10.79 -4.80
N ILE A 251 42.83 11.98 -5.10
CA ILE A 251 42.08 13.24 -5.14
C ILE A 251 40.98 13.19 -6.21
N PHE A 252 41.22 12.58 -7.37
CA PHE A 252 40.22 12.48 -8.43
C PHE A 252 39.05 11.59 -8.00
N ALA A 253 39.34 10.48 -7.35
CA ALA A 253 38.33 9.60 -6.78
C ALA A 253 37.52 10.30 -5.68
N THR A 254 38.17 11.09 -4.81
CA THR A 254 37.47 11.88 -3.78
C THR A 254 36.51 12.90 -4.40
N ILE A 255 36.96 13.65 -5.43
CA ILE A 255 36.10 14.60 -6.16
C ILE A 255 34.94 13.86 -6.84
N HIS A 256 35.21 12.72 -7.47
CA HIS A 256 34.19 11.90 -8.11
C HIS A 256 33.14 11.41 -7.11
N ASN A 257 33.55 10.83 -5.98
CA ASN A 257 32.66 10.31 -4.94
C ASN A 257 31.77 11.43 -4.37
N ASN A 258 32.34 12.61 -4.10
CA ASN A 258 31.59 13.76 -3.63
C ASN A 258 30.56 14.24 -4.67
N ALA A 259 30.90 14.24 -5.96
CA ALA A 259 29.97 14.60 -7.03
C ALA A 259 28.82 13.58 -7.15
N VAL A 260 29.12 12.28 -7.04
CA VAL A 260 28.11 11.20 -7.04
C VAL A 260 27.17 11.36 -5.85
N LYS A 261 27.70 11.52 -4.63
CA LYS A 261 26.92 11.75 -3.42
C LYS A 261 26.02 12.97 -3.53
N THR A 262 26.58 14.11 -3.96
CA THR A 262 25.81 15.37 -4.12
C THR A 262 24.65 15.18 -5.11
N ARG A 263 24.89 14.50 -6.23
CA ARG A 263 23.85 14.20 -7.22
C ARG A 263 22.76 13.30 -6.63
N ALA A 264 23.12 12.28 -5.87
CA ALA A 264 22.16 11.36 -5.25
C ALA A 264 21.30 12.06 -4.20
N LEU A 265 21.89 12.89 -3.32
CA LEU A 265 21.14 13.66 -2.32
C LEU A 265 20.19 14.68 -2.95
N LEU A 266 20.63 15.36 -4.02
CA LEU A 266 19.77 16.25 -4.79
C LEU A 266 18.61 15.50 -5.46
N HIS A 267 18.87 14.29 -5.96
CA HIS A 267 17.84 13.44 -6.55
C HIS A 267 16.77 13.04 -5.52
N ILE A 268 17.16 12.61 -4.31
CA ILE A 268 16.22 12.31 -3.22
C ILE A 268 15.40 13.55 -2.84
N THR A 269 16.06 14.71 -2.79
CA THR A 269 15.38 15.98 -2.47
C THR A 269 14.34 16.34 -3.52
N ASP A 270 14.69 16.24 -4.80
CA ASP A 270 13.83 16.66 -5.91
C ASP A 270 12.67 15.68 -6.16
N ILE A 271 12.92 14.37 -6.08
CA ILE A 271 11.92 13.34 -6.40
C ILE A 271 11.04 12.96 -5.21
N ILE A 272 11.58 12.98 -3.98
CA ILE A 272 10.84 12.51 -2.79
C ILE A 272 10.46 13.68 -1.89
N THR A 273 11.44 14.46 -1.44
CA THR A 273 11.23 15.45 -0.38
C THR A 273 10.37 16.62 -0.85
N ARG A 274 10.68 17.19 -2.03
CA ARG A 274 9.98 18.36 -2.57
C ARG A 274 8.50 18.03 -2.88
N PRO A 275 8.16 16.94 -3.59
CA PRO A 275 6.76 16.57 -3.83
C PRO A 275 5.98 16.28 -2.54
N LEU A 276 6.64 15.71 -1.52
CA LEU A 276 6.00 15.46 -0.23
C LEU A 276 5.64 16.79 0.48
N VAL A 277 6.55 17.76 0.51
CA VAL A 277 6.28 19.10 1.08
C VAL A 277 5.12 19.78 0.34
N LEU A 278 5.15 19.78 -0.99
CA LEU A 278 4.08 20.37 -1.80
C LEU A 278 2.73 19.67 -1.57
N THR A 279 2.74 18.35 -1.40
CA THR A 279 1.54 17.57 -1.09
C THR A 279 0.94 17.99 0.24
N PHE A 280 1.76 18.16 1.28
CA PHE A 280 1.29 18.59 2.60
C PHE A 280 0.73 20.02 2.57
N GLU A 281 1.44 20.96 1.94
CA GLU A 281 0.98 22.35 1.81
C GLU A 281 -0.35 22.43 1.03
N THR A 282 -0.43 21.72 -0.10
CA THR A 282 -1.63 21.68 -0.94
C THR A 282 -2.79 21.04 -0.21
N ARG A 283 -2.56 19.94 0.53
CA ARG A 283 -3.60 19.27 1.32
C ARG A 283 -4.17 20.20 2.39
N ILE A 284 -3.33 20.96 3.08
CA ILE A 284 -3.76 21.96 4.08
C ILE A 284 -4.62 23.04 3.41
N ALA A 285 -4.17 23.59 2.28
CA ALA A 285 -4.90 24.64 1.55
C ALA A 285 -6.28 24.14 1.08
N LEU A 286 -6.34 22.96 0.46
CA LEU A 286 -7.58 22.36 -0.02
C LEU A 286 -8.53 22.00 1.13
N ASN A 287 -8.00 21.54 2.27
CA ASN A 287 -8.82 21.26 3.45
C ASN A 287 -9.47 22.53 4.01
N LYS A 288 -8.74 23.65 4.07
CA LYS A 288 -9.29 24.94 4.48
C LYS A 288 -10.42 25.40 3.54
N LEU A 289 -10.23 25.24 2.23
CA LEU A 289 -11.25 25.56 1.23
C LEU A 289 -12.51 24.71 1.40
N ARG A 290 -12.35 23.38 1.52
CA ARG A 290 -13.46 22.44 1.73
C ARG A 290 -14.17 22.70 3.05
N ALA A 291 -13.45 23.01 4.12
CA ALA A 291 -14.03 23.35 5.42
C ALA A 291 -14.88 24.63 5.35
N ALA A 292 -14.41 25.67 4.65
CA ALA A 292 -15.20 26.89 4.44
C ALA A 292 -16.49 26.61 3.65
N HIS A 293 -16.41 25.79 2.60
CA HIS A 293 -17.57 25.38 1.82
C HIS A 293 -18.59 24.59 2.66
N LEU A 294 -18.13 23.59 3.43
CA LEU A 294 -18.98 22.77 4.29
C LEU A 294 -19.67 23.61 5.38
N ARG A 295 -18.98 24.60 5.96
CA ARG A 295 -19.60 25.52 6.93
C ARG A 295 -20.74 26.33 6.31
N LYS A 296 -20.60 26.78 5.05
CA LYS A 296 -21.66 27.49 4.34
C LYS A 296 -22.88 26.59 4.11
N GLN A 297 -22.66 25.38 3.59
CA GLN A 297 -23.74 24.41 3.37
C GLN A 297 -24.45 24.01 4.66
N MET A 298 -23.71 23.84 5.75
CA MET A 298 -24.28 23.54 7.06
C MET A 298 -25.26 24.62 7.51
N LEU A 299 -24.94 25.91 7.31
CA LEU A 299 -25.83 27.02 7.66
C LEU A 299 -27.10 27.03 6.80
N GLU A 300 -26.97 26.78 5.49
CA GLU A 300 -28.11 26.71 4.57
C GLU A 300 -29.06 25.56 4.95
N LEU A 301 -28.52 24.37 5.25
CA LEU A 301 -29.31 23.23 5.68
C LEU A 301 -30.00 23.47 7.03
N GLN A 302 -29.33 24.13 7.98
CA GLN A 302 -29.93 24.48 9.27
C GLN A 302 -31.11 25.45 9.14
N GLN A 303 -31.09 26.35 8.14
CA GLN A 303 -32.22 27.23 7.87
C GLN A 303 -33.40 26.44 7.27
N LEU A 304 -33.12 25.51 6.35
CA LEU A 304 -34.14 24.64 5.76
C LEU A 304 -34.80 23.69 6.77
N CYS A 305 -34.05 23.20 7.77
CA CYS A 305 -34.61 22.34 8.81
C CYS A 305 -35.40 23.09 9.89
N LYS A 306 -35.30 24.42 9.95
CA LYS A 306 -36.04 25.27 10.91
C LYS A 306 -37.34 25.85 10.35
N GLY A 307 -37.53 25.78 9.03
CA GLY A 307 -38.78 26.16 8.34
C GLY A 307 -39.65 24.95 8.08
#